data_AF-A0A368D3X9-F1
#
_entry.id   AF-A0A368D3X9-F1
#
_cell.length_a   1.000
_cell.length_b   1.000
_cell.length_c   1.000
_cell.angle_alpha   90.00
_cell.angle_beta   90.00
_cell.angle_gamma   90.00
#
_symmetry.space_group_name_H-M   'P 1'
#
loop_
_entity.id
_entity.type
_entity.pdbx_description
1 polymer ?
#
loop_
_entity_poly.entity_id
_entity_poly.type
_entity_poly.pdbx_seq_one_letter_code
_entity_poly.pdbx_strand_id
1 'polypeptide(L)'
;MKNTIIKLLFVFLFINCSSGSDESTVIDKDPDPDPNSGKITDSFKKIMSDEYNTDTFKFGATLNFYQFSSNVEDLFLKEFDYVVAENSFKQTIVHPEPDQWNWERVDAFLDFANKNNLQMRVHGPIGPQSSTWAKTDSRTNEELIKNYEEFLTELCKKINNENNVKWMDVVNETIDKNANWTIEKAGTGYQNPWTQIGENEDGIPLYIIRSFEIAKEHAPNISLVFNQHQGMQPVMWDKVKETILYLKNKGLRIDGLGWQAHLRDNVILSLNKEQFDYLLSLIDWAHENDLDFHITEIDYRMTGDPPNNSEYERQANGYANIAKALIAKRNNGVVTFNTWGVYDKNEVSDHEYKYIYDSNLNPKKAVDLLKSSLKNKDITPKFFDN
;
A
#
# COMPACT_ATOMS: atom_id res chain seq x y z
N MET A 1 -90.49 -10.95 5.88
CA MET A 1 -90.02 -10.39 7.17
C MET A 1 -88.75 -11.12 7.58
N LYS A 2 -87.63 -10.39 7.64
CA LYS A 2 -86.47 -10.57 8.53
C LYS A 2 -86.13 -12.00 9.01
N ASN A 3 -85.04 -12.59 8.55
CA ASN A 3 -83.74 -12.44 9.23
C ASN A 3 -82.62 -13.28 8.60
N THR A 4 -81.49 -12.59 8.49
CA THR A 4 -80.16 -12.95 8.02
C THR A 4 -79.50 -14.02 8.89
N ILE A 5 -78.94 -15.09 8.29
CA ILE A 5 -77.79 -15.83 8.84
C ILE A 5 -76.82 -16.09 7.67
N ILE A 6 -75.78 -15.27 7.59
CA ILE A 6 -74.63 -15.48 6.71
C ILE A 6 -73.64 -16.35 7.49
N LYS A 7 -73.38 -17.57 7.00
CA LYS A 7 -72.27 -18.41 7.48
C LYS A 7 -71.00 -17.99 6.75
N LEU A 8 -70.01 -17.50 7.50
CA LEU A 8 -68.63 -17.34 7.03
C LEU A 8 -68.05 -18.71 6.67
N LEU A 9 -67.67 -18.91 5.41
CA LEU A 9 -66.73 -19.95 5.01
C LEU A 9 -65.33 -19.31 4.96
N PHE A 10 -64.41 -19.80 5.79
CA PHE A 10 -62.99 -19.51 5.70
C PHE A 10 -62.41 -20.26 4.49
N VAL A 11 -61.98 -19.52 3.47
CA VAL A 11 -61.17 -20.04 2.36
C VAL A 11 -59.71 -19.73 2.68
N PHE A 12 -58.91 -20.76 2.91
CA PHE A 12 -57.45 -20.66 2.99
C PHE A 12 -56.90 -20.38 1.57
N LEU A 13 -56.41 -19.17 1.34
CA LEU A 13 -55.55 -18.88 0.20
C LEU A 13 -54.12 -19.31 0.53
N PHE A 14 -53.64 -20.34 -0.16
CA PHE A 14 -52.21 -20.63 -0.26
C PHE A 14 -51.57 -19.58 -1.16
N ILE A 15 -50.87 -18.62 -0.56
CA ILE A 15 -49.96 -17.72 -1.29
C ILE A 15 -48.67 -18.49 -1.50
N ASN A 16 -48.43 -18.84 -2.76
CA ASN A 16 -47.18 -19.40 -3.25
C ASN A 16 -46.16 -18.26 -3.30
N CYS A 17 -45.35 -18.10 -2.25
CA CYS A 17 -44.17 -17.24 -2.31
C CYS A 17 -43.11 -17.96 -3.16
N SER A 18 -43.00 -17.56 -4.43
CA SER A 18 -41.83 -17.82 -5.25
C SER A 18 -40.62 -17.23 -4.52
N SER A 19 -39.71 -18.10 -4.10
CA SER A 19 -38.39 -17.71 -3.60
C SER A 19 -37.64 -16.99 -4.71
N GLY A 20 -37.59 -15.66 -4.62
CA GLY A 20 -36.65 -14.85 -5.38
C GLY A 20 -35.25 -15.27 -4.93
N SER A 21 -34.44 -15.72 -5.88
CA SER A 21 -33.00 -15.76 -5.74
C SER A 21 -32.51 -14.36 -5.42
N ASP A 22 -31.76 -14.20 -4.33
CA ASP A 22 -30.95 -13.01 -4.08
C ASP A 22 -29.93 -12.90 -5.23
N GLU A 23 -30.30 -12.17 -6.29
CA GLU A 23 -29.33 -11.60 -7.21
C GLU A 23 -28.53 -10.59 -6.41
N SER A 24 -27.30 -10.95 -6.06
CA SER A 24 -26.26 -9.99 -5.71
C SER A 24 -26.24 -8.95 -6.83
N THR A 25 -26.67 -7.73 -6.54
CA THR A 25 -26.63 -6.61 -7.46
C THR A 25 -25.17 -6.28 -7.75
N VAL A 26 -24.62 -6.86 -8.82
CA VAL A 26 -23.31 -6.54 -9.38
C VAL A 26 -23.38 -5.08 -9.83
N ILE A 27 -22.48 -4.24 -9.31
CA ILE A 27 -22.34 -2.86 -9.82
C ILE A 27 -21.91 -2.95 -11.29
N ASP A 28 -22.57 -2.13 -12.10
CA ASP A 28 -22.49 -2.08 -13.56
C ASP A 28 -21.04 -2.13 -14.08
N LYS A 29 -20.85 -2.73 -15.27
CA LYS A 29 -19.54 -2.97 -15.86
C LYS A 29 -18.73 -1.68 -15.96
N ASP A 30 -17.52 -1.66 -15.39
CA ASP A 30 -16.52 -0.65 -15.70
C ASP A 30 -16.46 -0.50 -17.23
N PRO A 31 -16.59 0.72 -17.79
CA PRO A 31 -16.66 0.90 -19.22
C PRO A 31 -15.40 0.31 -19.87
N ASP A 32 -15.63 -0.72 -20.67
CA ASP A 32 -14.66 -1.55 -21.38
C ASP A 32 -13.59 -0.68 -22.09
N PRO A 33 -12.29 -1.01 -21.97
CA PRO A 33 -11.22 -0.31 -22.66
C PRO A 33 -11.39 -0.26 -24.19
N ASP A 34 -10.89 0.83 -24.79
CA ASP A 34 -10.78 1.03 -26.23
C ASP A 34 -10.25 -0.24 -26.95
N PRO A 35 -11.03 -0.85 -27.88
CA PRO A 35 -10.66 -2.07 -28.58
C PRO A 35 -9.61 -1.88 -29.69
N ASN A 36 -9.13 -0.65 -29.95
CA ASN A 36 -8.25 -0.36 -31.10
C ASN A 36 -6.81 0.06 -30.75
N SER A 37 -6.35 -0.09 -29.51
CA SER A 37 -4.91 0.03 -29.21
C SER A 37 -4.21 -1.30 -29.46
N GLY A 38 -3.00 -1.29 -30.04
CA GLY A 38 -2.15 -2.48 -30.14
C GLY A 38 -1.68 -2.94 -28.76
N LYS A 39 -2.60 -3.54 -27.99
CA LYS A 39 -2.42 -3.88 -26.57
C LYS A 39 -1.21 -4.79 -26.38
N ILE A 40 -0.31 -4.38 -25.48
CA ILE A 40 0.83 -5.20 -25.07
C ILE A 40 0.30 -6.35 -24.22
N THR A 41 0.41 -7.57 -24.73
CA THR A 41 -0.06 -8.78 -24.06
C THR A 41 0.94 -9.35 -23.06
N ASP A 42 2.20 -8.92 -23.11
CA ASP A 42 3.24 -9.32 -22.17
C ASP A 42 2.82 -8.95 -20.73
N SER A 43 3.19 -9.79 -19.75
CA SER A 43 2.99 -9.48 -18.33
C SER A 43 3.95 -8.39 -17.86
N PHE A 44 3.62 -7.70 -16.77
CA PHE A 44 4.54 -6.72 -16.17
C PHE A 44 5.91 -7.34 -15.86
N LYS A 45 5.97 -8.49 -15.20
CA LYS A 45 7.23 -9.19 -14.90
C LYS A 45 8.05 -9.54 -16.13
N LYS A 46 7.39 -9.90 -17.25
CA LYS A 46 8.07 -10.13 -18.54
C LYS A 46 8.66 -8.84 -19.11
N ILE A 47 7.88 -7.75 -19.11
CA ILE A 47 8.38 -6.45 -19.56
C ILE A 47 9.57 -6.01 -18.69
N MET A 48 9.47 -6.18 -17.36
CA MET A 48 10.54 -5.86 -16.43
C MET A 48 11.81 -6.66 -16.72
N SER A 49 11.71 -7.98 -16.93
CA SER A 49 12.87 -8.82 -17.24
C SER A 49 13.51 -8.53 -18.60
N ASP A 50 12.70 -8.17 -19.59
CA ASP A 50 13.18 -7.90 -20.96
C ASP A 50 13.84 -6.52 -21.06
N GLU A 51 13.30 -5.52 -20.35
CA GLU A 51 13.64 -4.12 -20.59
C GLU A 51 14.51 -3.46 -19.52
N TYR A 52 14.58 -4.03 -18.31
CA TYR A 52 15.21 -3.40 -17.15
C TYR A 52 16.14 -4.36 -16.40
N ASN A 53 17.10 -3.79 -15.65
CA ASN A 53 17.79 -4.56 -14.62
C ASN A 53 16.83 -4.76 -13.46
N THR A 54 16.31 -5.97 -13.32
CA THR A 54 15.35 -6.25 -12.27
C THR A 54 15.96 -6.06 -10.91
N ASP A 55 17.27 -6.22 -10.67
CA ASP A 55 17.88 -6.01 -9.35
C ASP A 55 17.74 -4.57 -8.82
N THR A 56 17.69 -3.58 -9.71
CA THR A 56 17.60 -2.16 -9.34
C THR A 56 16.28 -1.51 -9.72
N PHE A 57 15.40 -2.18 -10.46
CA PHE A 57 14.05 -1.70 -10.75
C PHE A 57 13.01 -2.81 -10.59
N LYS A 58 12.17 -2.71 -9.56
CA LYS A 58 11.07 -3.64 -9.28
C LYS A 58 9.71 -3.05 -9.62
N PHE A 59 8.82 -3.90 -10.11
CA PHE A 59 7.41 -3.58 -10.35
C PHE A 59 6.54 -4.69 -9.78
N GLY A 60 5.71 -4.36 -8.79
CA GLY A 60 4.98 -5.32 -7.99
C GLY A 60 3.59 -4.86 -7.63
N ALA A 61 2.93 -5.71 -6.85
CA ALA A 61 1.61 -5.45 -6.31
C ALA A 61 1.45 -6.04 -4.91
N THR A 62 0.47 -5.54 -4.19
CA THR A 62 0.14 -5.98 -2.84
C THR A 62 -0.95 -7.05 -2.87
N LEU A 63 -0.81 -8.06 -2.03
CA LEU A 63 -1.84 -9.07 -1.77
C LEU A 63 -2.30 -9.02 -0.31
N ASN A 64 -3.58 -9.30 -0.11
CA ASN A 64 -4.15 -9.62 1.18
C ASN A 64 -4.09 -11.14 1.42
N PHE A 65 -3.93 -11.58 2.67
CA PHE A 65 -3.96 -12.99 3.06
C PHE A 65 -5.21 -13.73 2.54
N TYR A 66 -6.37 -13.07 2.54
CA TYR A 66 -7.62 -13.69 2.09
C TYR A 66 -7.73 -13.83 0.57
N GLN A 67 -6.76 -13.37 -0.19
CA GLN A 67 -6.70 -13.51 -1.65
C GLN A 67 -5.90 -14.75 -2.09
N PHE A 68 -5.31 -15.50 -1.16
CA PHE A 68 -4.66 -16.76 -1.52
C PHE A 68 -5.66 -17.79 -2.04
N SER A 69 -5.21 -18.65 -2.97
CA SER A 69 -6.02 -19.63 -3.70
C SER A 69 -7.23 -19.04 -4.43
N SER A 70 -7.10 -17.81 -4.93
CA SER A 70 -8.15 -17.11 -5.68
C SER A 70 -7.69 -16.71 -7.09
N ASN A 71 -8.63 -16.26 -7.92
CA ASN A 71 -8.32 -15.66 -9.22
C ASN A 71 -7.45 -14.39 -9.12
N VAL A 72 -7.42 -13.72 -7.97
CA VAL A 72 -6.51 -12.60 -7.70
C VAL A 72 -5.07 -13.10 -7.54
N GLU A 73 -4.86 -14.24 -6.88
CA GLU A 73 -3.55 -14.89 -6.81
C GLU A 73 -3.07 -15.30 -8.20
N ASP A 74 -3.94 -15.90 -9.02
CA ASP A 74 -3.60 -16.30 -10.39
C ASP A 74 -3.19 -15.10 -11.25
N LEU A 75 -3.95 -13.99 -11.16
CA LEU A 75 -3.62 -12.74 -11.85
C LEU A 75 -2.29 -12.18 -11.34
N PHE A 76 -2.08 -12.15 -10.02
CA PHE A 76 -0.85 -11.67 -9.42
C PHE A 76 0.35 -12.46 -9.92
N LEU A 77 0.31 -13.80 -9.85
CA LEU A 77 1.41 -14.68 -10.28
C LEU A 77 1.64 -14.60 -11.79
N LYS A 78 0.63 -14.26 -12.58
CA LYS A 78 0.80 -13.99 -14.01
C LYS A 78 1.56 -12.67 -14.25
N GLU A 79 1.22 -11.63 -13.51
CA GLU A 79 1.66 -10.27 -13.80
C GLU A 79 2.94 -9.85 -13.05
N PHE A 80 3.18 -10.32 -11.82
CA PHE A 80 4.20 -9.76 -10.92
C PHE A 80 5.14 -10.82 -10.34
N ASP A 81 6.31 -10.38 -9.88
CA ASP A 81 7.31 -11.15 -9.14
C ASP A 81 7.82 -10.42 -7.86
N TYR A 82 7.20 -9.29 -7.51
CA TYR A 82 7.43 -8.51 -6.30
C TYR A 82 6.11 -8.34 -5.53
N VAL A 83 6.06 -8.84 -4.29
CA VAL A 83 4.87 -8.85 -3.43
C VAL A 83 5.06 -8.00 -2.17
N VAL A 84 3.98 -7.34 -1.77
CA VAL A 84 3.82 -6.77 -0.43
C VAL A 84 2.61 -7.42 0.23
N ALA A 85 2.74 -7.76 1.51
CA ALA A 85 1.64 -8.28 2.30
C ALA A 85 0.87 -7.12 2.94
N GLU A 86 -0.37 -6.89 2.54
CA GLU A 86 -1.13 -5.67 2.88
C GLU A 86 -1.21 -5.42 4.39
N ASN A 87 -1.52 -6.45 5.18
CA ASN A 87 -1.76 -6.34 6.62
C ASN A 87 -1.05 -7.40 7.46
N SER A 88 -0.56 -8.49 6.84
CA SER A 88 -0.13 -9.70 7.56
C SER A 88 1.05 -9.51 8.49
N PHE A 89 1.87 -8.49 8.27
CA PHE A 89 3.06 -8.19 9.06
C PHE A 89 2.85 -7.05 10.07
N LYS A 90 1.67 -6.42 10.07
CA LYS A 90 1.37 -5.32 11.00
C LYS A 90 1.24 -5.85 12.41
N GLN A 91 1.64 -5.03 13.38
CA GLN A 91 1.59 -5.39 14.80
C GLN A 91 0.20 -5.88 15.23
N THR A 92 -0.87 -5.24 14.76
CA THR A 92 -2.26 -5.64 15.09
C THR A 92 -2.61 -7.09 14.69
N ILE A 93 -1.90 -7.66 13.71
CA ILE A 93 -2.08 -9.05 13.28
C ILE A 93 -1.11 -9.95 14.05
N VAL A 94 0.16 -9.59 14.07
CA VAL A 94 1.24 -10.46 14.57
C VAL A 94 1.31 -10.49 16.10
N HIS A 95 1.14 -9.33 16.73
CA HIS A 95 1.25 -9.14 18.18
C HIS A 95 0.14 -8.21 18.69
N PRO A 96 -1.14 -8.66 18.63
CA PRO A 96 -2.30 -7.83 18.94
C PRO A 96 -2.37 -7.39 20.41
N GLU A 97 -1.85 -8.22 21.31
CA GLU A 97 -1.90 -8.07 22.76
C GLU A 97 -0.56 -8.56 23.35
N PRO A 98 -0.14 -8.09 24.54
CA PRO A 98 1.04 -8.61 25.22
C PRO A 98 1.00 -10.13 25.36
N ASP A 99 2.15 -10.77 25.19
CA ASP A 99 2.34 -12.23 25.25
C ASP A 99 1.49 -13.05 24.25
N GLN A 100 0.79 -12.42 23.30
CA GLN A 100 0.02 -13.09 22.25
C GLN A 100 0.69 -12.94 20.89
N TRP A 101 0.90 -14.06 20.19
CA TRP A 101 1.55 -14.08 18.88
C TRP A 101 0.72 -14.82 17.85
N ASN A 102 0.60 -14.26 16.65
CA ASN A 102 0.01 -14.93 15.50
C ASN A 102 0.91 -14.79 14.28
N TRP A 103 1.66 -15.85 14.00
CA TRP A 103 2.58 -15.93 12.87
C TRP A 103 1.95 -16.56 11.61
N GLU A 104 0.71 -17.06 11.69
CA GLU A 104 0.09 -17.83 10.59
C GLU A 104 0.14 -17.09 9.25
N ARG A 105 -0.24 -15.81 9.25
CA ARG A 105 -0.26 -15.01 8.01
C ARG A 105 1.15 -14.64 7.55
N VAL A 106 2.07 -14.40 8.47
CA VAL A 106 3.48 -14.14 8.15
C VAL A 106 4.08 -15.36 7.48
N ASP A 107 3.92 -16.53 8.09
CA ASP A 107 4.43 -17.81 7.58
C ASP A 107 3.85 -18.12 6.21
N ALA A 108 2.54 -17.92 6.03
CA ALA A 108 1.90 -18.13 4.73
C ALA A 108 2.47 -17.22 3.63
N PHE A 109 2.78 -15.95 3.93
CA PHE A 109 3.41 -15.05 2.96
C PHE A 109 4.87 -15.39 2.67
N LEU A 110 5.64 -15.80 3.70
CA LEU A 110 7.01 -16.29 3.52
C LEU A 110 7.03 -17.54 2.62
N ASP A 111 6.16 -18.51 2.90
CA ASP A 111 6.00 -19.72 2.10
C ASP A 111 5.53 -19.40 0.68
N PHE A 112 4.58 -18.47 0.53
CA PHE A 112 4.10 -18.03 -0.78
C PHE A 112 5.23 -17.40 -1.62
N ALA A 113 6.04 -16.53 -1.02
CA ALA A 113 7.18 -15.92 -1.68
C ALA A 113 8.24 -16.96 -2.06
N ASN A 114 8.56 -17.88 -1.13
CA ASN A 114 9.49 -18.98 -1.35
C ASN A 114 9.05 -19.93 -2.47
N LYS A 115 7.78 -20.37 -2.44
CA LYS A 115 7.21 -21.29 -3.43
C LYS A 115 7.19 -20.71 -4.85
N ASN A 116 6.91 -19.41 -4.97
CA ASN A 116 6.71 -18.75 -6.25
C ASN A 116 7.93 -17.91 -6.70
N ASN A 117 9.04 -17.97 -5.97
CA ASN A 117 10.26 -17.20 -6.24
C ASN A 117 9.99 -15.70 -6.37
N LEU A 118 9.23 -15.16 -5.41
CA LEU A 118 8.86 -13.75 -5.36
C LEU A 118 9.82 -13.01 -4.44
N GLN A 119 10.15 -11.78 -4.82
CA GLN A 119 10.74 -10.86 -3.86
C GLN A 119 9.65 -10.24 -3.00
N MET A 120 9.94 -10.01 -1.73
CA MET A 120 8.97 -9.51 -0.76
C MET A 120 9.47 -8.28 -0.01
N ARG A 121 8.54 -7.36 0.24
CA ARG A 121 8.69 -6.30 1.23
C ARG A 121 7.78 -6.54 2.42
N VAL A 122 8.32 -6.32 3.61
CA VAL A 122 7.61 -6.36 4.88
C VAL A 122 7.12 -4.96 5.21
N HIS A 123 5.80 -4.78 5.29
CA HIS A 123 5.16 -3.48 5.43
C HIS A 123 4.51 -3.28 6.80
N GLY A 124 4.64 -2.05 7.31
CA GLY A 124 3.92 -1.54 8.49
C GLY A 124 4.39 -2.02 9.87
N PRO A 125 5.71 -2.18 10.16
CA PRO A 125 6.14 -2.62 11.48
C PRO A 125 5.86 -1.57 12.59
N ILE A 126 6.32 -0.32 12.53
CA ILE A 126 6.06 0.67 13.61
C ILE A 126 5.48 1.99 13.08
N GLY A 127 4.35 2.43 13.63
CA GLY A 127 3.67 3.67 13.25
C GLY A 127 2.21 3.70 13.69
N PRO A 128 1.34 4.49 13.03
CA PRO A 128 -0.09 4.57 13.34
C PRO A 128 -0.88 3.27 13.16
N GLN A 129 -0.34 2.31 12.40
CA GLN A 129 -0.97 1.03 12.08
C GLN A 129 -0.67 -0.04 13.16
N SER A 130 -0.81 0.37 14.43
CA SER A 130 -0.54 -0.41 15.64
C SER A 130 -1.76 -1.19 16.14
N SER A 131 -1.55 -2.09 17.10
CA SER A 131 -2.63 -2.86 17.71
C SER A 131 -3.63 -1.98 18.47
N THR A 132 -4.86 -2.46 18.61
CA THR A 132 -5.87 -1.78 19.45
C THR A 132 -5.38 -1.63 20.89
N TRP A 133 -4.65 -2.62 21.41
CA TRP A 133 -4.05 -2.56 22.74
C TRP A 133 -3.09 -1.38 22.89
N ALA A 134 -2.16 -1.21 21.95
CA ALA A 134 -1.18 -0.11 21.97
C ALA A 134 -1.85 1.27 21.93
N LYS A 135 -3.00 1.37 21.26
CA LYS A 135 -3.80 2.60 21.14
C LYS A 135 -4.75 2.86 22.31
N THR A 136 -4.81 1.99 23.30
CA THR A 136 -5.75 2.17 24.42
C THR A 136 -5.20 3.24 25.37
N ASP A 137 -6.00 4.25 25.71
CA ASP A 137 -5.61 5.41 26.54
C ASP A 137 -5.01 5.07 27.93
N SER A 138 -5.14 3.82 28.39
CA SER A 138 -4.62 3.37 29.70
C SER A 138 -3.19 2.83 29.67
N ARG A 139 -2.51 2.82 28.51
CA ARG A 139 -1.14 2.28 28.41
C ARG A 139 -0.11 3.23 29.02
N THR A 140 0.86 2.67 29.73
CA THR A 140 2.04 3.37 30.24
C THR A 140 3.17 3.39 29.21
N ASN A 141 4.13 4.30 29.37
CA ASN A 141 5.29 4.37 28.49
C ASN A 141 6.12 3.07 28.54
N GLU A 142 6.28 2.48 29.72
CA GLU A 142 7.00 1.21 29.89
C GLU A 142 6.29 0.05 29.18
N GLU A 143 4.96 0.00 29.25
CA GLU A 143 4.16 -1.00 28.53
C GLU A 143 4.29 -0.84 27.01
N LEU A 144 4.23 0.40 26.50
CA LEU A 144 4.40 0.68 25.08
C LEU A 144 5.80 0.27 24.61
N ILE A 145 6.85 0.68 25.34
CA ILE A 145 8.24 0.33 25.04
C ILE A 145 8.39 -1.17 24.93
N LYS A 146 7.98 -1.92 25.96
CA LYS A 146 8.07 -3.37 25.97
C LYS A 146 7.37 -3.99 24.74
N ASN A 147 6.15 -3.56 24.46
CA ASN A 147 5.33 -4.14 23.39
C ASN A 147 5.91 -3.93 21.98
N TYR A 148 6.40 -2.73 21.65
CA TYR A 148 6.94 -2.49 20.32
C TYR A 148 8.36 -3.06 20.17
N GLU A 149 9.19 -3.05 21.23
CA GLU A 149 10.52 -3.66 21.19
C GLU A 149 10.43 -5.18 21.01
N GLU A 150 9.55 -5.86 21.74
CA GLU A 150 9.30 -7.29 21.59
C GLU A 150 8.80 -7.62 20.17
N PHE A 151 7.76 -6.93 19.70
CA PHE A 151 7.21 -7.11 18.37
C PHE A 151 8.27 -6.94 17.27
N LEU A 152 8.97 -5.81 17.26
CA LEU A 152 9.90 -5.49 16.19
C LEU A 152 11.13 -6.42 16.22
N THR A 153 11.62 -6.76 17.41
CA THR A 153 12.76 -7.67 17.58
C THR A 153 12.47 -9.05 17.00
N GLU A 154 11.34 -9.66 17.39
CA GLU A 154 11.00 -11.01 16.93
C GLU A 154 10.65 -11.02 15.44
N LEU A 155 9.98 -9.96 14.94
CA LEU A 155 9.75 -9.82 13.50
C LEU A 155 11.08 -9.73 12.72
N CYS A 156 12.01 -8.87 13.16
CA CYS A 156 13.32 -8.73 12.52
C CYS A 156 14.08 -10.06 12.46
N LYS A 157 14.16 -10.79 13.57
CA LYS A 157 14.81 -12.11 13.64
C LYS A 157 14.16 -13.10 12.66
N LYS A 158 12.83 -13.10 12.59
CA LYS A 158 12.08 -14.02 11.72
C LYS A 158 12.36 -13.78 10.25
N ILE A 159 12.42 -12.51 9.81
CA ILE A 159 12.58 -12.18 8.39
C ILE A 159 14.04 -12.12 7.93
N ASN A 160 15.00 -11.94 8.83
CA ASN A 160 16.40 -11.67 8.47
C ASN A 160 17.07 -12.78 7.62
N ASN A 161 16.63 -14.02 7.78
CA ASN A 161 17.23 -15.16 7.07
C ASN A 161 16.40 -15.60 5.85
N GLU A 162 15.34 -14.85 5.53
CA GLU A 162 14.46 -15.16 4.40
C GLU A 162 15.02 -14.52 3.13
N ASN A 163 15.58 -15.34 2.24
CA ASN A 163 16.27 -14.87 1.02
C ASN A 163 15.41 -13.99 0.12
N ASN A 164 14.09 -14.17 0.17
CA ASN A 164 13.12 -13.45 -0.63
C ASN A 164 12.72 -12.11 -0.03
N VAL A 165 12.93 -11.88 1.27
CA VAL A 165 12.66 -10.60 1.91
C VAL A 165 13.80 -9.63 1.58
N LYS A 166 13.46 -8.51 0.95
CA LYS A 166 14.45 -7.51 0.52
C LYS A 166 14.37 -6.22 1.32
N TRP A 167 13.15 -5.77 1.64
CA TRP A 167 12.90 -4.49 2.30
C TRP A 167 11.97 -4.66 3.51
N MET A 168 12.19 -3.85 4.54
CA MET A 168 11.28 -3.68 5.67
C MET A 168 11.04 -2.20 5.97
N ASP A 169 9.77 -1.83 6.15
CA ASP A 169 9.35 -0.46 6.46
C ASP A 169 9.52 -0.10 7.93
N VAL A 170 10.75 -0.08 8.46
CA VAL A 170 11.05 0.07 9.91
C VAL A 170 10.11 1.04 10.65
N VAL A 171 9.89 2.22 10.09
CA VAL A 171 8.86 3.16 10.55
C VAL A 171 7.95 3.57 9.40
N ASN A 172 6.69 3.84 9.72
CA ASN A 172 5.65 4.23 8.78
C ASN A 172 4.88 5.46 9.27
N GLU A 173 4.61 6.42 8.38
CA GLU A 173 3.66 7.52 8.60
C GLU A 173 3.96 8.38 9.85
N THR A 174 5.23 8.68 10.12
CA THR A 174 5.61 9.33 11.38
C THR A 174 5.42 10.85 11.36
N ILE A 175 5.32 11.47 10.19
CA ILE A 175 5.25 12.93 10.01
C ILE A 175 3.97 13.31 9.23
N ASP A 176 3.28 14.37 9.65
CA ASP A 176 2.11 14.91 8.96
C ASP A 176 2.48 15.93 7.86
N LYS A 177 1.48 16.33 7.05
CA LYS A 177 1.67 17.27 5.94
C LYS A 177 2.23 18.66 6.34
N ASN A 178 2.17 19.00 7.62
CA ASN A 178 2.63 20.27 8.18
C ASN A 178 3.98 20.12 8.91
N ALA A 179 4.68 18.99 8.72
CA ALA A 179 5.95 18.66 9.35
C ALA A 179 5.90 18.47 10.88
N ASN A 180 4.74 18.10 11.43
CA ASN A 180 4.64 17.67 12.83
C ASN A 180 4.75 16.15 12.93
N TRP A 181 5.24 15.64 14.06
CA TRP A 181 5.11 14.23 14.37
C TRP A 181 3.63 13.84 14.43
N THR A 182 3.26 12.70 13.85
CA THR A 182 1.93 12.12 14.10
C THR A 182 1.87 11.69 15.55
N ILE A 183 0.78 12.03 16.23
CA ILE A 183 0.64 11.84 17.67
C ILE A 183 -0.49 10.89 18.04
N GLU A 184 -0.54 10.56 19.33
CA GLU A 184 -1.65 9.90 19.97
C GLU A 184 -2.93 10.75 19.93
N LYS A 185 -4.07 10.08 19.98
CA LYS A 185 -5.40 10.71 20.06
C LYS A 185 -6.27 9.88 20.98
N ALA A 186 -7.29 10.50 21.57
CA ALA A 186 -8.25 9.80 22.43
C ALA A 186 -8.93 8.64 21.69
N GLY A 187 -9.00 7.47 22.34
CA GLY A 187 -9.63 6.27 21.82
C GLY A 187 -8.78 5.50 20.80
N THR A 188 -9.32 4.42 20.26
CA THR A 188 -8.53 3.41 19.52
C THR A 188 -8.52 3.60 18.00
N GLY A 189 -8.88 4.80 17.52
CA GLY A 189 -8.95 5.16 16.10
C GLY A 189 -7.58 5.20 15.41
N TYR A 190 -7.50 5.82 14.23
CA TYR A 190 -6.23 6.03 13.55
C TYR A 190 -5.40 7.12 14.27
N GLN A 191 -4.32 6.70 14.93
CA GLN A 191 -3.43 7.52 15.75
C GLN A 191 -2.05 6.85 15.89
N ASN A 192 -1.03 7.60 16.29
CA ASN A 192 0.31 7.07 16.57
C ASN A 192 0.56 7.03 18.08
N PRO A 193 0.43 5.88 18.77
CA PRO A 193 0.55 5.82 20.22
C PRO A 193 1.99 5.99 20.72
N TRP A 194 2.99 5.79 19.86
CA TRP A 194 4.39 5.66 20.25
C TRP A 194 5.06 6.99 20.63
N THR A 195 4.48 8.12 20.23
CA THR A 195 4.98 9.46 20.60
C THR A 195 4.90 9.73 22.10
N GLN A 196 4.01 9.06 22.82
CA GLN A 196 3.87 9.18 24.28
C GLN A 196 5.14 8.78 25.04
N ILE A 197 5.97 7.91 24.45
CA ILE A 197 7.26 7.48 24.99
C ILE A 197 8.22 8.67 25.17
N GLY A 198 8.02 9.72 24.36
CA GLY A 198 8.80 10.95 24.40
C GLY A 198 9.80 11.07 23.26
N GLU A 199 10.55 12.16 23.31
CA GLU A 199 11.60 12.53 22.36
C GLU A 199 12.93 12.74 23.08
N ASN A 200 14.02 12.66 22.33
CA ASN A 200 15.33 13.02 22.86
C ASN A 200 15.54 14.55 22.86
N GLU A 201 16.73 14.99 23.31
CA GLU A 201 17.09 16.41 23.39
C GLU A 201 17.07 17.15 22.03
N ASP A 202 17.18 16.42 20.92
CA ASP A 202 17.14 16.95 19.55
C ASP A 202 15.71 16.98 18.95
N GLY A 203 14.69 16.60 19.73
CA GLY A 203 13.29 16.59 19.30
C GLY A 203 12.94 15.43 18.34
N ILE A 204 13.69 14.33 18.40
CA ILE A 204 13.41 13.10 17.65
C ILE A 204 12.71 12.09 18.57
N PRO A 205 11.53 11.56 18.19
CA PRO A 205 10.80 10.56 18.96
C PRO A 205 11.65 9.32 19.23
N LEU A 206 11.69 8.89 20.50
CA LEU A 206 12.54 7.80 20.95
C LEU A 206 12.22 6.47 20.25
N TYR A 207 10.94 6.23 19.93
CA TYR A 207 10.52 5.02 19.23
C TYR A 207 11.11 4.90 17.82
N ILE A 208 11.33 6.03 17.12
CA ILE A 208 11.91 6.02 15.77
C ILE A 208 13.37 5.57 15.84
N ILE A 209 14.14 6.18 16.74
CA ILE A 209 15.57 5.86 16.95
C ILE A 209 15.71 4.39 17.31
N ARG A 210 14.95 3.94 18.31
CA ARG A 210 15.02 2.59 18.83
C ARG A 210 14.55 1.54 17.83
N SER A 211 13.57 1.87 16.96
CA SER A 211 13.14 0.96 15.89
C SER A 211 14.28 0.68 14.90
N PHE A 212 15.04 1.71 14.51
CA PHE A 212 16.20 1.52 13.62
C PHE A 212 17.39 0.87 14.33
N GLU A 213 17.57 1.04 15.65
CA GLU A 213 18.55 0.27 16.43
C GLU A 213 18.25 -1.22 16.39
N ILE A 214 17.00 -1.60 16.72
CA ILE A 214 16.54 -2.99 16.72
C ILE A 214 16.68 -3.61 15.33
N ALA A 215 16.22 -2.89 14.29
CA ALA A 215 16.29 -3.39 12.92
C ALA A 215 17.74 -3.55 12.42
N LYS A 216 18.64 -2.63 12.78
CA LYS A 216 20.07 -2.75 12.48
C LYS A 216 20.70 -3.97 13.17
N GLU A 217 20.31 -4.27 14.40
CA GLU A 217 20.85 -5.39 15.17
C GLU A 217 20.31 -6.75 14.69
N HIS A 218 19.00 -6.84 14.44
CA HIS A 218 18.32 -8.12 14.24
C HIS A 218 17.91 -8.42 12.80
N ALA A 219 17.91 -7.43 11.91
CA ALA A 219 17.66 -7.59 10.47
C ALA A 219 18.83 -7.11 9.58
N PRO A 220 20.10 -7.45 9.86
CA PRO A 220 21.25 -6.97 9.09
C PRO A 220 21.24 -7.34 7.60
N ASN A 221 20.47 -8.34 7.16
CA ASN A 221 20.40 -8.74 5.76
C ASN A 221 19.26 -8.07 4.97
N ILE A 222 18.45 -7.23 5.62
CA ILE A 222 17.27 -6.59 5.04
C ILE A 222 17.51 -5.08 4.88
N SER A 223 17.09 -4.51 3.75
CA SER A 223 17.13 -3.07 3.53
C SER A 223 16.08 -2.37 4.42
N LEU A 224 16.54 -1.39 5.20
CA LEU A 224 15.76 -0.69 6.22
C LEU A 224 15.18 0.62 5.65
N VAL A 225 13.85 0.64 5.45
CA VAL A 225 13.15 1.71 4.76
C VAL A 225 12.38 2.60 5.72
N PHE A 226 12.50 3.91 5.55
CA PHE A 226 11.61 4.91 6.17
C PHE A 226 10.43 5.16 5.22
N ASN A 227 9.23 4.66 5.56
CA ASN A 227 8.05 4.78 4.68
C ASN A 227 7.14 5.94 5.12
N GLN A 228 6.70 6.77 4.17
CA GLN A 228 5.99 8.00 4.48
C GLN A 228 4.77 8.21 3.56
N HIS A 229 3.67 8.62 4.19
CA HIS A 229 2.42 9.02 3.54
C HIS A 229 2.39 10.54 3.31
N GLN A 230 1.24 11.05 2.85
CA GLN A 230 0.95 12.41 2.38
C GLN A 230 1.44 12.66 0.94
N GLY A 231 1.32 13.92 0.50
CA GLY A 231 1.64 14.34 -0.86
C GLY A 231 3.07 14.85 -1.00
N MET A 232 3.26 15.78 -1.93
CA MET A 232 4.55 16.40 -2.23
C MET A 232 4.70 17.76 -1.53
N GLN A 233 4.31 17.83 -0.25
CA GLN A 233 4.51 19.04 0.56
C GLN A 233 6.00 19.18 0.92
N PRO A 234 6.71 20.24 0.47
CA PRO A 234 8.15 20.33 0.69
C PRO A 234 8.55 20.33 2.16
N VAL A 235 7.80 21.06 3.00
CA VAL A 235 8.08 21.16 4.45
C VAL A 235 8.05 19.81 5.16
N MET A 236 7.14 18.91 4.78
CA MET A 236 7.08 17.57 5.35
C MET A 236 8.30 16.75 4.93
N TRP A 237 8.62 16.75 3.63
CA TRP A 237 9.77 16.02 3.12
C TRP A 237 11.09 16.57 3.66
N ASP A 238 11.20 17.87 3.91
CA ASP A 238 12.36 18.45 4.61
C ASP A 238 12.53 17.83 6.00
N LYS A 239 11.45 17.71 6.78
CA LYS A 239 11.49 17.04 8.09
C LYS A 239 11.84 15.56 8.00
N VAL A 240 11.35 14.84 6.99
CA VAL A 240 11.71 13.44 6.72
C VAL A 240 13.19 13.31 6.40
N LYS A 241 13.70 14.14 5.48
CA LYS A 241 15.11 14.19 5.09
C LYS A 241 16.02 14.49 6.28
N GLU A 242 15.68 15.50 7.08
CA GLU A 242 16.40 15.85 8.31
C GLU A 242 16.44 14.67 9.30
N THR A 243 15.32 13.98 9.47
CA THR A 243 15.23 12.81 10.36
C THR A 243 16.11 11.67 9.87
N ILE A 244 16.09 11.36 8.58
CA ILE A 244 16.93 10.31 8.01
C ILE A 244 18.42 10.64 8.18
N LEU A 245 18.82 11.87 7.84
CA LEU A 245 20.21 12.32 8.01
C LEU A 245 20.64 12.28 9.49
N TYR A 246 19.75 12.69 10.40
CA TYR A 246 19.99 12.59 11.84
C TYR A 246 20.30 11.15 12.27
N LEU A 247 19.44 10.19 11.88
CA LEU A 247 19.62 8.79 12.24
C LEU A 247 20.89 8.20 11.61
N LYS A 248 21.19 8.51 10.34
CA LYS A 248 22.45 8.10 9.68
C LYS A 248 23.68 8.68 10.40
N ASN A 249 23.63 9.94 10.83
CA ASN A 249 24.72 10.58 11.59
C ASN A 249 24.93 9.98 12.99
N LYS A 250 23.90 9.39 13.60
CA LYS A 250 24.02 8.57 14.82
C LYS A 250 24.57 7.16 14.55
N GLY A 251 24.89 6.84 13.29
CA GLY A 251 25.39 5.54 12.88
C GLY A 251 24.31 4.48 12.69
N LEU A 252 23.03 4.85 12.65
CA LEU A 252 21.94 3.92 12.32
C LEU A 252 21.89 3.67 10.82
N ARG A 253 21.39 2.50 10.43
CA ARG A 253 21.28 2.11 9.03
C ARG A 253 19.88 2.45 8.53
N ILE A 254 19.84 3.28 7.48
CA ILE A 254 18.64 3.61 6.71
C ILE A 254 19.09 3.48 5.27
N ASP A 255 18.48 2.52 4.59
CA ASP A 255 18.88 2.05 3.27
C ASP A 255 17.91 2.55 2.20
N GLY A 256 16.71 3.01 2.56
CA GLY A 256 15.73 3.48 1.60
C GLY A 256 14.71 4.49 2.14
N LEU A 257 14.14 5.26 1.22
CA LEU A 257 13.03 6.18 1.44
C LEU A 257 11.81 5.72 0.65
N GLY A 258 10.68 5.55 1.35
CA GLY A 258 9.41 5.15 0.75
C GLY A 258 8.39 6.28 0.69
N TRP A 259 7.74 6.44 -0.45
CA TRP A 259 6.52 7.22 -0.60
C TRP A 259 5.34 6.32 -0.98
N GLN A 260 4.27 6.38 -0.17
CA GLN A 260 3.06 5.59 -0.41
C GLN A 260 2.39 5.91 -1.74
N ALA A 261 2.37 7.18 -2.15
CA ALA A 261 1.74 7.60 -3.39
C ALA A 261 0.24 7.21 -3.51
N HIS A 262 -0.54 7.40 -2.43
CA HIS A 262 -2.00 7.33 -2.51
C HIS A 262 -2.56 8.54 -3.27
N LEU A 263 -2.80 8.37 -4.58
CA LEU A 263 -3.27 9.43 -5.48
C LEU A 263 -4.80 9.49 -5.50
N ARG A 264 -5.33 10.63 -5.93
CA ARG A 264 -6.78 10.83 -6.10
C ARG A 264 -7.07 12.02 -7.00
N ASP A 265 -8.25 12.01 -7.64
CA ASP A 265 -8.65 13.09 -8.54
C ASP A 265 -8.78 14.46 -7.87
N ASN A 266 -9.22 14.48 -6.60
CA ASN A 266 -9.43 15.73 -5.86
C ASN A 266 -8.17 16.23 -5.12
N VAL A 267 -7.03 15.53 -5.23
CA VAL A 267 -5.72 15.94 -4.71
C VAL A 267 -4.69 15.57 -5.76
N ILE A 268 -4.55 16.47 -6.74
CA ILE A 268 -3.75 16.25 -7.95
C ILE A 268 -2.26 16.33 -7.62
N LEU A 269 -1.59 15.17 -7.61
CA LEU A 269 -0.14 15.06 -7.38
C LEU A 269 0.60 14.71 -8.67
N SER A 270 0.50 13.47 -9.14
CA SER A 270 1.29 13.00 -10.30
C SER A 270 0.88 13.61 -11.65
N LEU A 271 -0.27 14.29 -11.70
CA LEU A 271 -0.76 14.99 -12.91
C LEU A 271 -0.48 16.50 -12.87
N ASN A 272 0.18 17.01 -11.83
CA ASN A 272 0.62 18.39 -11.73
C ASN A 272 2.14 18.46 -11.97
N LYS A 273 2.58 19.37 -12.85
CA LYS A 273 4.00 19.45 -13.23
C LYS A 273 4.93 19.78 -12.06
N GLU A 274 4.55 20.74 -11.21
CA GLU A 274 5.38 21.16 -10.08
C GLU A 274 5.56 20.03 -9.06
N GLN A 275 4.47 19.34 -8.71
CA GLN A 275 4.51 18.20 -7.79
C GLN A 275 5.32 17.02 -8.38
N PHE A 276 5.23 16.81 -9.69
CA PHE A 276 6.02 15.81 -10.41
C PHE A 276 7.52 16.15 -10.43
N ASP A 277 7.87 17.40 -10.73
CA ASP A 277 9.26 17.86 -10.70
C ASP A 277 9.85 17.75 -9.29
N TYR A 278 9.04 18.00 -8.25
CA TYR A 278 9.45 17.79 -6.85
C TYR A 278 9.67 16.30 -6.54
N LEU A 279 8.84 15.40 -7.05
CA LEU A 279 9.10 13.95 -6.92
C LEU A 279 10.45 13.56 -7.54
N LEU A 280 10.78 14.10 -8.73
CA LEU A 280 12.08 13.81 -9.36
C LEU A 280 13.26 14.26 -8.51
N SER A 281 13.17 15.44 -7.89
CA SER A 281 14.24 15.95 -7.01
C SER A 281 14.31 15.19 -5.69
N LEU A 282 13.19 14.68 -5.18
CA LEU A 282 13.17 13.80 -4.00
C LEU A 282 13.85 12.46 -4.28
N ILE A 283 13.63 11.88 -5.47
CA ILE A 283 14.32 10.65 -5.90
C ILE A 283 15.82 10.90 -6.03
N ASP A 284 16.22 12.00 -6.68
CA ASP A 284 17.64 12.37 -6.78
C ASP A 284 18.28 12.53 -5.40
N TRP A 285 17.61 13.26 -4.50
CA TRP A 285 18.09 13.43 -3.13
C TRP A 285 18.27 12.09 -2.40
N ALA A 286 17.35 11.14 -2.58
CA ALA A 286 17.48 9.82 -1.97
C ALA A 286 18.74 9.10 -2.47
N HIS A 287 18.93 9.02 -3.80
CA HIS A 287 20.10 8.37 -4.40
C HIS A 287 21.42 9.07 -4.03
N GLU A 288 21.43 10.41 -3.99
CA GLU A 288 22.60 11.22 -3.56
C GLU A 288 23.00 10.99 -2.10
N ASN A 289 22.07 10.48 -1.28
CA ASN A 289 22.30 10.18 0.13
C ASN A 289 22.38 8.66 0.40
N ASP A 290 22.72 7.86 -0.62
CA ASP A 290 22.84 6.40 -0.55
C ASP A 290 21.56 5.74 0.00
N LEU A 291 20.41 6.14 -0.54
CA LEU A 291 19.10 5.56 -0.24
C LEU A 291 18.44 5.03 -1.51
N ASP A 292 17.89 3.83 -1.46
CA ASP A 292 16.90 3.35 -2.42
C ASP A 292 15.66 4.27 -2.37
N PHE A 293 14.95 4.42 -3.50
CA PHE A 293 13.67 5.14 -3.53
C PHE A 293 12.51 4.20 -3.89
N HIS A 294 11.47 4.22 -3.07
CA HIS A 294 10.35 3.30 -3.25
C HIS A 294 9.04 4.06 -3.43
N ILE A 295 8.30 3.72 -4.48
CA ILE A 295 6.85 3.89 -4.54
C ILE A 295 6.22 2.63 -3.95
N THR A 296 5.51 2.80 -2.84
CA THR A 296 5.31 1.70 -1.88
C THR A 296 3.88 1.20 -1.85
N GLU A 297 2.91 2.06 -2.12
CA GLU A 297 1.49 1.77 -1.95
C GLU A 297 0.66 2.50 -3.02
N ILE A 298 1.17 2.62 -4.25
CA ILE A 298 0.50 3.48 -5.23
C ILE A 298 -0.90 2.97 -5.53
N ASP A 299 -1.81 3.92 -5.47
CA ASP A 299 -3.15 3.77 -5.98
C ASP A 299 -3.68 5.10 -6.51
N TYR A 300 -4.83 5.07 -7.18
CA TYR A 300 -5.45 6.29 -7.69
C TYR A 300 -6.96 6.22 -7.55
N ARG A 301 -7.49 6.86 -6.50
CA ARG A 301 -8.93 6.94 -6.23
C ARG A 301 -9.62 7.95 -7.14
N MET A 302 -10.49 7.47 -8.03
CA MET A 302 -11.44 8.29 -8.76
C MET A 302 -12.60 8.70 -7.84
N THR A 303 -13.28 9.80 -8.18
CA THR A 303 -14.31 10.40 -7.30
C THR A 303 -15.74 10.19 -7.81
N GLY A 304 -15.91 9.92 -9.10
CA GLY A 304 -17.19 9.57 -9.70
C GLY A 304 -17.62 8.15 -9.32
N ASP A 305 -18.93 7.95 -9.28
CA ASP A 305 -19.57 6.66 -9.01
C ASP A 305 -20.81 6.51 -9.91
N PRO A 306 -20.69 5.82 -11.08
CA PRO A 306 -19.46 5.30 -11.66
C PRO A 306 -18.56 6.42 -12.23
N PRO A 307 -17.24 6.19 -12.37
CA PRO A 307 -16.33 7.16 -12.98
C PRO A 307 -16.60 7.37 -14.47
N ASN A 308 -16.36 8.58 -14.95
CA ASN A 308 -16.45 8.90 -16.38
C ASN A 308 -15.12 8.66 -17.13
N ASN A 309 -15.15 8.71 -18.46
CA ASN A 309 -13.97 8.47 -19.30
C ASN A 309 -12.76 9.37 -18.98
N SER A 310 -12.98 10.62 -18.56
CA SER A 310 -11.90 11.55 -18.22
C SER A 310 -11.21 11.15 -16.90
N GLU A 311 -11.95 10.57 -15.96
CA GLU A 311 -11.41 10.03 -14.70
C GLU A 311 -10.49 8.84 -15.00
N TYR A 312 -10.92 7.91 -15.86
CA TYR A 312 -10.06 6.80 -16.30
C TYR A 312 -8.81 7.26 -17.04
N GLU A 313 -8.88 8.32 -17.84
CA GLU A 313 -7.71 8.90 -18.49
C GLU A 313 -6.74 9.53 -17.48
N ARG A 314 -7.26 10.27 -16.50
CA ARG A 314 -6.46 10.84 -15.42
C ARG A 314 -5.84 9.75 -14.57
N GLN A 315 -6.60 8.72 -14.20
CA GLN A 315 -6.09 7.56 -13.47
C GLN A 315 -4.92 6.90 -14.20
N ALA A 316 -5.10 6.59 -15.49
CA ALA A 316 -4.07 5.95 -16.30
C ALA A 316 -2.78 6.80 -16.35
N ASN A 317 -2.90 8.10 -16.61
CA ASN A 317 -1.74 9.00 -16.64
C ASN A 317 -1.15 9.22 -15.24
N GLY A 318 -1.97 9.14 -14.19
CA GLY A 318 -1.54 9.30 -12.81
C GLY A 318 -0.57 8.20 -12.39
N TYR A 319 -0.91 6.93 -12.68
CA TYR A 319 0.00 5.80 -12.51
C TYR A 319 1.21 5.88 -13.46
N ALA A 320 0.97 6.18 -14.74
CA ALA A 320 2.03 6.19 -15.75
C ALA A 320 3.08 7.26 -15.49
N ASN A 321 2.69 8.46 -15.02
CA ASN A 321 3.66 9.50 -14.67
C ASN A 321 4.57 9.01 -13.54
N ILE A 322 4.04 8.37 -12.49
CA ILE A 322 4.90 7.81 -11.43
C ILE A 322 5.87 6.77 -12.00
N ALA A 323 5.41 5.85 -12.86
CA ALA A 323 6.31 4.91 -13.51
C ALA A 323 7.38 5.62 -14.36
N LYS A 324 7.02 6.66 -15.12
CA LYS A 324 7.94 7.48 -15.93
C LYS A 324 8.99 8.19 -15.09
N ALA A 325 8.64 8.67 -13.89
CA ALA A 325 9.61 9.24 -12.95
C ALA A 325 10.64 8.20 -12.52
N LEU A 326 10.19 6.99 -12.15
CA LEU A 326 11.11 5.90 -11.79
C LEU A 326 11.96 5.45 -12.98
N ILE A 327 11.37 5.34 -14.18
CA ILE A 327 12.13 5.04 -15.40
C ILE A 327 13.23 6.10 -15.58
N ALA A 328 12.93 7.38 -15.46
CA ALA A 328 13.91 8.45 -15.63
C ALA A 328 15.08 8.38 -14.62
N LYS A 329 14.83 7.88 -13.39
CA LYS A 329 15.79 7.87 -12.29
C LYS A 329 16.45 6.52 -12.00
N ARG A 330 16.00 5.44 -12.64
CA ARG A 330 16.44 4.04 -12.41
C ARG A 330 17.95 3.78 -12.52
N ASN A 331 18.69 4.66 -13.21
CA ASN A 331 20.13 4.50 -13.40
C ASN A 331 20.95 5.12 -12.26
N ASN A 332 20.31 5.85 -11.34
CA ASN A 332 20.98 6.54 -10.24
C ASN A 332 20.98 5.72 -8.93
N GLY A 333 20.12 4.70 -8.83
CA GLY A 333 19.99 3.83 -7.65
C GLY A 333 18.78 2.91 -7.79
N VAL A 334 18.47 2.15 -6.73
CA VAL A 334 17.30 1.26 -6.74
C VAL A 334 16.03 2.10 -6.75
N VAL A 335 15.06 1.66 -7.55
CA VAL A 335 13.69 2.17 -7.57
C VAL A 335 12.69 1.01 -7.53
N THR A 336 11.59 1.18 -6.78
CA THR A 336 10.50 0.19 -6.80
C THR A 336 9.16 0.84 -7.04
N PHE A 337 8.27 0.13 -7.74
CA PHE A 337 6.87 0.48 -7.91
C PHE A 337 6.00 -0.65 -7.36
N ASN A 338 5.14 -0.36 -6.39
CA ASN A 338 4.20 -1.34 -5.85
C ASN A 338 2.78 -0.78 -5.80
N THR A 339 1.85 -1.44 -6.47
CA THR A 339 0.43 -1.07 -6.37
C THR A 339 -0.14 -1.57 -5.03
N TRP A 340 -0.92 -0.75 -4.32
CA TRP A 340 -1.47 -1.18 -3.01
C TRP A 340 -2.57 -2.24 -3.09
N GLY A 341 -3.09 -2.45 -4.29
CA GLY A 341 -4.01 -3.52 -4.62
C GLY A 341 -3.99 -3.74 -6.13
N VAL A 342 -4.51 -4.90 -6.55
CA VAL A 342 -4.54 -5.28 -7.96
C VAL A 342 -5.84 -4.81 -8.63
N TYR A 343 -6.98 -4.98 -7.96
CA TYR A 343 -8.30 -4.85 -8.56
C TYR A 343 -9.27 -4.03 -7.71
N ASP A 344 -10.22 -3.37 -8.37
CA ASP A 344 -11.31 -2.63 -7.73
C ASP A 344 -12.24 -3.60 -6.98
N LYS A 345 -12.43 -3.41 -5.67
CA LYS A 345 -13.24 -4.33 -4.84
C LYS A 345 -14.71 -4.27 -5.27
N ASN A 346 -15.39 -5.40 -5.17
CA ASN A 346 -16.70 -5.62 -5.78
C ASN A 346 -17.91 -5.47 -4.83
N GLU A 347 -17.65 -5.25 -3.54
CA GLU A 347 -18.72 -5.15 -2.53
C GLU A 347 -19.45 -3.80 -2.67
N VAL A 348 -20.78 -3.83 -2.71
CA VAL A 348 -21.61 -2.63 -2.97
C VAL A 348 -21.38 -1.49 -1.97
N SER A 349 -21.06 -1.83 -0.72
CA SER A 349 -20.72 -0.84 0.32
C SER A 349 -19.32 -0.23 0.19
N ASP A 350 -18.42 -0.91 -0.55
CA ASP A 350 -16.98 -0.69 -0.50
C ASP A 350 -16.34 -0.73 -1.91
N HIS A 351 -17.11 -0.43 -2.96
CA HIS A 351 -16.56 -0.40 -4.32
C HIS A 351 -15.55 0.74 -4.42
N GLU A 352 -14.31 0.38 -4.77
CA GLU A 352 -13.18 1.31 -4.83
C GLU A 352 -12.71 1.42 -6.28
N TYR A 353 -13.12 2.46 -7.02
CA TYR A 353 -12.58 2.75 -8.35
C TYR A 353 -11.15 3.33 -8.23
N LYS A 354 -10.17 2.45 -7.99
CA LYS A 354 -8.89 2.84 -7.38
C LYS A 354 -7.66 2.17 -7.99
N TYR A 355 -7.76 0.89 -8.28
CA TYR A 355 -6.68 0.03 -8.74
C TYR A 355 -6.67 -0.07 -10.27
N ILE A 356 -5.72 -0.86 -10.78
CA ILE A 356 -5.39 -0.92 -12.21
C ILE A 356 -6.20 -2.00 -12.96
N TYR A 357 -6.81 -2.95 -12.25
CA TYR A 357 -7.79 -3.89 -12.80
C TYR A 357 -9.19 -3.57 -12.29
N ASP A 358 -10.20 -3.85 -13.11
CA ASP A 358 -11.59 -3.73 -12.69
C ASP A 358 -11.97 -4.86 -11.71
N SER A 359 -13.17 -4.77 -11.19
CA SER A 359 -13.80 -5.76 -10.32
C SER A 359 -13.91 -7.18 -10.89
N ASN A 360 -13.86 -7.34 -12.22
CA ASN A 360 -13.87 -8.62 -12.92
C ASN A 360 -12.45 -9.08 -13.32
N LEU A 361 -11.41 -8.42 -12.81
CA LEU A 361 -10.00 -8.66 -13.13
C LEU A 361 -9.61 -8.37 -14.58
N ASN A 362 -10.39 -7.55 -15.30
CA ASN A 362 -10.01 -7.05 -16.61
C ASN A 362 -9.08 -5.84 -16.45
N PRO A 363 -8.06 -5.69 -17.32
CA PRO A 363 -7.15 -4.56 -17.28
C PRO A 363 -7.89 -3.25 -17.62
N LYS A 364 -7.70 -2.21 -16.81
CA LYS A 364 -8.17 -0.86 -17.11
C LYS A 364 -7.17 -0.13 -18.01
N LYS A 365 -7.54 1.08 -18.47
CA LYS A 365 -6.64 1.97 -19.24
C LYS A 365 -5.27 2.18 -18.56
N ALA A 366 -5.22 2.13 -17.24
CA ALA A 366 -3.99 2.23 -16.47
C ALA A 366 -3.00 1.09 -16.78
N VAL A 367 -3.46 -0.16 -16.89
CA VAL A 367 -2.60 -1.30 -17.25
C VAL A 367 -1.99 -1.12 -18.63
N ASP A 368 -2.82 -0.76 -19.62
CA ASP A 368 -2.37 -0.56 -21.00
C ASP A 368 -1.29 0.53 -21.08
N LEU A 369 -1.50 1.67 -20.41
CA LEU A 369 -0.55 2.78 -20.43
C LEU A 369 0.72 2.49 -19.62
N LEU A 370 0.62 1.79 -18.48
CA LEU A 370 1.78 1.36 -17.71
C LEU A 370 2.65 0.39 -18.51
N LYS A 371 2.05 -0.64 -19.12
CA LYS A 371 2.78 -1.61 -19.97
C LYS A 371 3.45 -0.92 -21.15
N SER A 372 2.76 0.02 -21.80
CA SER A 372 3.33 0.82 -22.89
C SER A 372 4.49 1.69 -22.43
N SER A 373 4.34 2.39 -21.30
CA SER A 373 5.39 3.26 -20.76
C SER A 373 6.64 2.46 -20.39
N LEU A 374 6.47 1.31 -19.72
CA LEU A 374 7.55 0.42 -19.35
C LEU A 374 8.24 -0.18 -20.57
N LYS A 375 7.48 -0.73 -21.53
CA LYS A 375 8.04 -1.38 -22.72
C LYS A 375 8.81 -0.41 -23.61
N ASN A 376 8.30 0.82 -23.74
CA ASN A 376 8.92 1.84 -24.59
C ASN A 376 9.93 2.72 -23.84
N LYS A 377 10.16 2.48 -22.54
CA LYS A 377 11.02 3.32 -21.68
C LYS A 377 10.64 4.80 -21.76
N ASP A 378 9.33 5.07 -21.86
CA ASP A 378 8.82 6.43 -21.95
C ASP A 378 9.10 7.17 -20.63
N ILE A 379 9.53 8.42 -20.75
CA ILE A 379 9.82 9.32 -19.62
C ILE A 379 9.06 10.64 -19.75
N THR A 380 8.18 10.78 -20.74
CA THR A 380 7.45 12.02 -21.03
C THR A 380 6.11 12.03 -20.28
N PRO A 381 5.97 12.79 -19.18
CA PRO A 381 4.73 12.82 -18.42
C PRO A 381 3.59 13.53 -19.18
N LYS A 382 2.34 13.21 -18.84
CA LYS A 382 1.16 13.96 -19.29
C LYS A 382 0.49 14.61 -18.08
N PHE A 383 0.41 15.93 -18.09
CA PHE A 383 -0.19 16.72 -17.01
C PHE A 383 -1.61 17.17 -17.37
N PHE A 384 -2.39 17.46 -16.34
CA PHE A 384 -3.78 17.93 -16.41
C PHE A 384 -3.97 19.21 -15.58
N ASP A 385 -2.90 19.98 -15.43
CA ASP A 385 -2.87 21.29 -14.82
C ASP A 385 -3.49 22.34 -15.76
N ASN A 386 -4.83 22.29 -15.89
CA ASN A 386 -5.65 23.37 -16.47
C ASN A 386 -6.94 23.55 -15.69
#